data_AF-A0A2M7KW67-F1
#
_entry.id   AF-A0A2M7KW67-F1
#
_cell.length_a   1.000
_cell.length_b   1.000
_cell.length_c   1.000
_cell.angle_alpha   90.00
_cell.angle_beta   90.00
_cell.angle_gamma   90.00
#
_symmetry.space_group_name_H-M   'P 1'
#
loop_
_entity.id
_entity.type
_entity.pdbx_description
1 polymer ?
#
loop_
_entity_poly.entity_id
_entity_poly.type
_entity_poly.pdbx_seq_one_letter_code
_entity_poly.pdbx_strand_id
1 'polypeptide(L)' 'DTDFRGEPFGPMPVLMAKAERVDKLQAICMVCGEPASRTQRLVNGKPARYNDPVVIVGAAEMYEARCRAHHQVPR' A
#
# COMPACT_ATOMS: atom_id res chain seq x y z
N ASP A 1 5.11 -3.09 3.52
CA ASP A 1 5.95 -4.06 2.76
C ASP A 1 5.89 -3.81 1.26
N THR A 2 4.74 -3.34 0.75
CA THR A 2 4.51 -2.98 -0.64
C THR A 2 4.29 -1.47 -0.83
N ASP A 3 4.48 -0.98 -2.05
CA ASP A 3 4.14 0.38 -2.48
C ASP A 3 2.64 0.52 -2.79
N PHE A 4 2.22 1.71 -3.25
CA PHE A 4 0.80 1.97 -3.57
C PHE A 4 0.26 1.11 -4.72
N ARG A 5 1.15 0.54 -5.55
CA ARG A 5 0.81 -0.36 -6.67
C ARG A 5 0.66 -1.80 -6.19
N GLY A 6 1.02 -2.07 -4.93
CA GLY A 6 1.04 -3.40 -4.36
C GLY A 6 2.30 -4.20 -4.71
N GLU A 7 3.34 -3.53 -5.25
CA GLU A 7 4.64 -4.11 -5.56
C GLU A 7 5.58 -4.03 -4.36
N PRO A 8 6.58 -4.90 -4.23
CA PRO A 8 7.48 -4.83 -3.10
C PRO A 8 8.22 -3.49 -3.00
N PHE A 9 8.23 -2.92 -1.80
CA PHE A 9 8.83 -1.61 -1.58
C PHE A 9 10.34 -1.74 -1.35
N GLY A 10 11.14 -1.34 -2.34
CA GLY A 10 12.60 -1.28 -2.23
C GLY A 10 13.22 -2.60 -1.72
N PRO A 11 14.07 -2.57 -0.67
CA PRO A 11 14.78 -3.75 -0.18
C PRO A 11 13.93 -4.68 0.70
N MET A 12 12.65 -4.38 0.94
CA MET A 12 11.82 -5.11 1.91
C MET A 12 11.80 -6.64 1.68
N PRO A 13 11.65 -7.18 0.46
CA PRO A 13 11.70 -8.63 0.24
C PRO A 13 13.00 -9.28 0.72
N VAL A 14 14.14 -8.62 0.46
CA VAL A 14 15.46 -9.14 0.80
C VAL A 14 15.65 -9.11 2.32
N LEU A 15 15.19 -8.05 2.98
CA LEU A 15 15.23 -7.95 4.44
C LEU A 15 14.36 -9.00 5.11
N MET A 16 13.13 -9.21 4.61
CA MET A 16 12.22 -10.22 5.13
C MET A 16 12.77 -11.64 4.98
N ALA A 17 13.48 -11.94 3.90
CA ALA A 17 14.09 -13.25 3.68
C ALA A 17 15.29 -13.55 4.59
N LYS A 18 15.96 -12.51 5.10
CA LYS A 18 17.14 -12.63 5.96
C LYS A 18 16.84 -12.54 7.46
N ALA A 19 15.72 -11.96 7.85
CA ALA A 19 15.39 -11.72 9.24
C ALA A 19 15.08 -13.04 9.99
N GLU A 20 15.56 -13.17 11.23
CA GLU A 20 15.24 -14.29 12.12
C GLU A 20 13.75 -14.30 12.52
N ARG A 21 13.11 -13.12 12.52
CA ARG A 21 11.68 -12.96 12.81
C ARG A 21 11.07 -11.88 11.93
N VAL A 22 9.87 -12.16 11.42
CA VAL A 22 9.08 -11.23 10.61
C VAL A 22 7.65 -11.15 11.15
N ASP A 23 7.26 -9.98 11.63
CA ASP A 23 5.87 -9.69 12.01
C ASP A 23 5.21 -8.84 10.91
N LYS A 24 4.25 -9.42 10.18
CA LYS A 24 3.50 -8.73 9.12
C LYS A 24 2.20 -8.15 9.66
N LEU A 25 2.25 -6.88 10.06
CA LEU A 25 1.09 -6.17 10.59
C LEU A 25 0.04 -5.89 9.50
N GLN A 26 -1.23 -5.88 9.90
CA GLN A 26 -2.37 -5.50 9.08
C GLN A 26 -3.07 -4.29 9.68
N ALA A 27 -3.66 -3.47 8.81
CA ALA A 27 -4.50 -2.34 9.19
C ALA A 27 -5.99 -2.74 9.08
N ILE A 28 -6.90 -1.77 9.19
CA ILE A 28 -8.33 -1.94 8.97
C ILE A 28 -8.69 -1.34 7.61
N CYS A 29 -9.45 -2.06 6.79
CA CYS A 29 -9.87 -1.56 5.49
C CYS A 29 -10.88 -0.44 5.65
N MET A 30 -10.56 0.74 5.13
CA MET A 30 -11.44 1.91 5.21
C MET A 30 -12.71 1.83 4.35
N VAL A 31 -12.88 0.77 3.54
CA VAL A 31 -14.08 0.53 2.74
C VAL A 31 -15.04 -0.46 3.41
N CYS A 32 -14.51 -1.53 4.02
CA CYS A 32 -15.33 -2.64 4.51
C CYS A 32 -15.04 -3.09 5.95
N GLY A 33 -14.08 -2.48 6.66
CA GLY A 33 -13.73 -2.83 8.04
C GLY A 33 -12.87 -4.10 8.21
N GLU A 34 -12.75 -4.94 7.18
CA GLU A 34 -11.92 -6.16 7.22
C GLU A 34 -10.41 -5.87 7.28
N PRO A 35 -9.55 -6.83 7.68
CA PRO A 35 -8.10 -6.67 7.68
C PRO A 35 -7.54 -6.17 6.33
N ALA A 36 -6.79 -5.07 6.38
CA ALA A 36 -6.17 -4.44 5.23
C ALA A 36 -4.69 -4.80 5.10
N SER A 37 -4.28 -5.06 3.86
CA SER A 37 -2.90 -5.43 3.51
C SER A 37 -2.34 -4.59 2.36
N ARG A 38 -3.05 -3.54 1.94
CA ARG A 38 -2.68 -2.67 0.82
C ARG A 38 -2.81 -1.21 1.22
N THR A 39 -1.92 -0.39 0.69
CA THR A 39 -2.01 1.07 0.78
C THR A 39 -2.61 1.58 -0.51
N GLN A 40 -3.83 2.11 -0.46
CA GLN A 40 -4.44 2.81 -1.57
C GLN A 40 -3.93 4.24 -1.59
N ARG A 41 -3.32 4.66 -2.69
CA ARG A 41 -3.05 6.08 -2.94
C ARG A 41 -4.21 6.71 -3.70
N LEU A 42 -4.64 7.87 -3.24
CA LEU A 42 -5.63 8.73 -3.86
C LEU A 42 -4.99 10.06 -4.25
N VAL A 43 -5.25 10.50 -5.49
CA VAL A 43 -4.88 11.81 -6.01
C VAL A 43 -6.19 12.49 -6.41
N ASN A 44 -6.54 13.60 -5.74
CA ASN A 44 -7.83 14.27 -5.93
C ASN A 44 -9.04 13.32 -5.77
N GLY A 45 -8.99 12.45 -4.75
CA GLY A 45 -10.04 11.48 -4.43
C GLY A 45 -10.14 10.29 -5.39
N LYS A 46 -9.26 10.16 -6.39
CA LYS A 46 -9.26 9.05 -7.35
C LYS A 46 -8.03 8.17 -7.17
N PRO A 47 -8.13 6.85 -7.43
CA PRO A 47 -6.97 5.96 -7.41
C PRO A 47 -5.82 6.48 -8.28
N ALA A 48 -4.63 6.55 -7.70
CA ALA A 48 -3.41 6.91 -8.44
C ALA A 48 -3.12 5.88 -9.54
N ARG A 49 -2.56 6.35 -10.66
CA ARG A 49 -2.23 5.48 -11.80
C ARG A 49 -0.97 4.67 -11.49
N TYR A 50 -0.87 3.52 -12.14
CA TYR A 50 0.26 2.60 -11.97
C TYR A 50 1.63 3.26 -12.27
N ASN A 51 1.70 4.19 -13.22
CA ASN A 51 2.94 4.86 -13.61
C ASN A 51 3.24 6.14 -12.82
N ASP A 52 2.40 6.51 -11.85
CA ASP A 52 2.66 7.69 -11.02
C ASP A 52 3.88 7.45 -10.11
N PRO A 53 4.71 8.48 -9.82
CA PRO A 53 5.92 8.32 -9.02
C PRO A 53 5.70 7.59 -7.71
N VAL A 54 6.59 6.64 -7.34
CA VAL A 54 6.43 5.83 -6.12
C VAL A 54 6.61 6.68 -4.86
N VAL A 55 7.62 7.55 -4.84
CA VAL A 55 7.96 8.40 -3.69
C VAL A 55 7.40 9.80 -3.91
N ILE A 56 6.50 10.23 -3.03
CA ILE A 56 5.98 11.59 -2.95
C ILE A 56 6.07 12.02 -1.49
N VAL A 57 6.68 13.18 -1.24
CA VAL A 57 6.80 13.75 0.10
C VAL A 57 5.65 14.72 0.32
N GLY A 58 4.79 14.43 1.29
CA GLY A 58 3.65 15.29 1.64
C GLY A 58 2.30 14.60 1.49
N ALA A 59 1.39 15.00 2.39
CA ALA A 59 -0.03 14.65 2.53
C ALA A 59 -0.38 13.21 2.97
N ALA A 60 -0.58 13.03 4.28
CA ALA A 60 -1.30 11.90 4.85
C ALA A 60 -2.72 11.74 4.25
N GLU A 61 -3.30 12.83 3.74
CA GLU A 61 -4.61 12.88 3.07
C GLU A 61 -4.65 12.11 1.74
N MET A 62 -3.50 11.64 1.25
CA MET A 62 -3.40 10.89 -0.01
C MET A 62 -3.47 9.37 0.16
N TYR A 63 -3.48 8.83 1.38
CA TYR A 63 -3.31 7.38 1.59
C TYR A 63 -4.34 6.80 2.56
N GLU A 64 -4.89 5.65 2.19
CA GLU A 64 -5.79 4.89 3.06
C GLU A 64 -5.49 3.39 3.00
N ALA A 65 -5.77 2.70 4.10
CA ALA A 65 -5.61 1.25 4.18
C ALA A 65 -6.80 0.54 3.50
N ARG A 66 -6.52 -0.37 2.57
CA ARG A 66 -7.53 -1.20 1.91
C ARG A 66 -7.18 -2.69 1.95
N CYS A 67 -8.22 -3.53 1.97
CA CYS A 67 -8.06 -4.96 1.72
C CYS A 67 -7.81 -5.19 0.21
N ARG A 68 -7.44 -6.42 -0.15
CA ARG A 68 -7.14 -6.79 -1.55
C ARG A 68 -8.31 -6.52 -2.49
N ALA A 69 -9.55 -6.72 -2.05
CA ALA A 69 -10.75 -6.55 -2.88
C ALA A 69 -11.04 -5.08 -3.23
N HIS A 70 -10.66 -4.14 -2.36
CA HIS A 70 -10.95 -2.71 -2.54
C HIS A 70 -9.74 -1.89 -3.05
N HIS A 71 -8.55 -2.50 -3.13
CA HIS A 71 -7.37 -1.86 -3.67
C HIS A 71 -7.44 -1.78 -5.20
N GLN A 72 -7.26 -0.58 -5.74
CA GLN A 72 -7.38 -0.29 -7.17
C GLN A 72 -6.16 0.48 -7.66
N VAL A 73 -5.60 0.05 -8.79
CA VAL A 73 -4.45 0.67 -9.45
C VAL A 73 -4.72 0.70 -10.95
N PRO A 74 -5.38 1.76 -11.48
CA PRO A 74 -5.63 1.88 -12.91
C PRO A 74 -4.33 1.99 -13.71
N ARG A 75 -4.32 1.40 -14.91
CA ARG A 75 -3.22 1.47 -15.87
C ARG A 75 -3.39 2.65 -16.81
#